data_AF-A0A4U6LSG2-F1
#
_entry.id   AF-A0A4U6LSG2-F1
#
_cell.length_a   1.000
_cell.length_b   1.000
_cell.length_c   1.000
_cell.angle_alpha   90.00
_cell.angle_beta   90.00
_cell.angle_gamma   90.00
#
_symmetry.space_group_name_H-M   'P 1'
#
loop_
_entity.id
_entity.type
_entity.pdbx_description
1 polymer ?
#
loop_
_entity_poly.entity_id
_entity_poly.type
_entity_poly.pdbx_seq_one_letter_code
_entity_poly.pdbx_strand_id
1 'polypeptide(L)'
;MAIKKLYQLVDIPDFRYRNGCSNIDYGDIASDCDTKTISILEAINHISLSIFSIAEDKEINKETILNLSGVIADLAEIGITTNKISQTASYLSGFKDGTHGA
;
A
#
# COMPACT_ATOMS: atom_id res chain seq x y z
N MET A 1 2.90 -9.12 23.94
CA MET A 1 2.59 -7.91 23.16
C MET A 1 2.78 -8.27 21.69
N ALA A 2 1.70 -8.33 20.90
CA ALA A 2 1.82 -8.61 19.47
C ALA A 2 2.26 -7.33 18.74
N ILE A 3 3.31 -7.41 17.91
CA ILE A 3 3.72 -6.31 17.05
C ILE A 3 2.59 -6.10 16.04
N LYS A 4 1.90 -4.96 16.11
CA LYS A 4 0.89 -4.58 15.13
C LYS A 4 1.58 -4.10 13.86
N LYS A 5 1.23 -4.70 12.73
CA LYS A 5 1.68 -4.26 11.40
C LYS A 5 0.91 -3.02 10.97
N LEU A 6 1.51 -2.16 10.15
CA LEU A 6 0.92 -0.92 9.66
C LEU A 6 -0.45 -1.15 9.03
N TYR A 7 -0.58 -2.15 8.16
CA TYR A 7 -1.86 -2.48 7.52
C TYR A 7 -2.96 -2.88 8.52
N GLN A 8 -2.60 -3.31 9.73
CA GLN A 8 -3.57 -3.63 10.79
C GLN A 8 -4.04 -2.38 11.54
N LEU A 9 -3.29 -1.28 11.45
CA LEU A 9 -3.58 -0.01 12.11
C LEU A 9 -4.32 0.97 11.19
N VAL A 10 -4.07 0.90 9.89
CA VAL A 10 -4.66 1.81 8.91
C VAL A 10 -6.06 1.35 8.52
N ASP A 11 -7.01 2.28 8.59
CA ASP A 11 -8.39 2.09 8.17
C ASP A 11 -8.93 3.40 7.61
N ILE A 12 -9.93 3.31 6.74
CA ILE A 12 -10.62 4.49 6.21
C ILE A 12 -11.95 4.70 6.94
N PRO A 13 -12.33 5.95 7.24
CA PRO A 13 -13.60 6.22 7.90
C PRO A 13 -14.79 5.72 7.08
N ASP A 14 -15.68 4.95 7.71
CA ASP A 14 -16.92 4.49 7.09
C ASP A 14 -18.05 5.52 7.31
N PHE A 15 -18.55 6.10 6.22
CA PHE A 15 -19.62 7.11 6.25
C PHE A 15 -20.93 6.61 6.88
N ARG A 16 -21.15 5.29 6.92
CA ARG A 16 -22.37 4.68 7.49
C ARG A 16 -22.39 4.76 9.02
N TYR A 17 -21.21 4.79 9.63
CA TYR A 17 -21.06 4.71 11.08
C TYR A 17 -20.35 5.93 11.69
N ARG A 18 -19.71 6.77 10.86
CA ARG A 18 -18.96 7.94 11.32
C ARG A 18 -19.54 9.23 10.76
N ASN A 19 -20.03 10.09 11.65
CA ASN A 19 -20.51 11.42 11.31
C ASN A 19 -19.40 12.27 10.64
N GLY A 20 -19.78 13.09 9.66
CA GLY A 20 -18.88 14.03 8.99
C GLY A 20 -17.99 13.43 7.88
N CYS A 21 -18.19 12.16 7.51
CA CYS A 21 -17.39 11.46 6.50
C CYS A 21 -18.15 11.22 5.17
N SER A 22 -19.37 11.74 5.03
CA SER A 22 -20.20 11.58 3.82
C SER A 22 -19.60 12.21 2.56
N ASN A 23 -18.71 13.19 2.72
CA ASN A 23 -18.06 13.89 1.61
C ASN A 23 -16.74 13.25 1.18
N ILE A 24 -16.36 12.13 1.79
CA ILE A 24 -15.18 11.37 1.35
C ILE A 24 -15.47 10.82 -0.04
N ASP A 25 -14.54 11.07 -0.96
CA ASP A 25 -14.51 10.43 -2.27
C ASP A 25 -13.75 9.11 -2.15
N TYR A 26 -14.51 8.03 -1.96
CA TYR A 26 -13.94 6.70 -1.84
C TYR A 26 -13.45 6.15 -3.18
N GLY A 27 -14.00 6.62 -4.31
CA GLY A 27 -13.58 6.20 -5.64
C GLY A 27 -12.18 6.71 -5.96
N ASP A 28 -11.93 8.01 -5.71
CA ASP A 28 -10.62 8.63 -5.90
C ASP A 28 -9.57 8.01 -4.98
N ILE A 29 -9.90 7.77 -3.70
CA ILE A 29 -8.99 7.10 -2.75
C ILE A 29 -8.65 5.69 -3.24
N ALA A 30 -9.63 4.94 -3.74
CA ALA A 30 -9.41 3.60 -4.27
C ALA A 30 -8.45 3.62 -5.46
N SER A 31 -8.70 4.49 -6.44
CA SER A 31 -7.87 4.60 -7.65
C SER A 31 -6.45 5.07 -7.35
N ASP A 32 -6.28 6.06 -6.47
CA ASP A 32 -4.97 6.56 -6.04
C ASP A 32 -4.18 5.48 -5.30
N CYS A 33 -4.82 4.75 -4.37
CA CYS A 33 -4.15 3.68 -3.63
C CYS A 33 -3.83 2.47 -4.52
N ASP A 34 -4.66 2.14 -5.51
CA ASP A 34 -4.37 1.10 -6.50
C ASP A 34 -3.13 1.47 -7.33
N THR A 35 -3.11 2.69 -7.88
CA THR A 35 -1.96 3.21 -8.65
C THR A 35 -0.68 3.19 -7.82
N LYS A 36 -0.73 3.67 -6.56
CA LYS A 36 0.43 3.64 -5.65
C LYS A 36 0.87 2.23 -5.32
N THR A 37 -0.06 1.29 -5.17
CA THR A 37 0.28 -0.13 -4.94
C THR A 37 1.09 -0.68 -6.12
N ILE A 38 0.68 -0.37 -7.36
CA ILE A 38 1.41 -0.77 -8.56
C ILE A 38 2.83 -0.16 -8.56
N SER A 39 2.96 1.15 -8.34
CA SER A 39 4.28 1.81 -8.29
C SER A 39 5.19 1.26 -7.20
N ILE A 40 4.63 0.86 -6.05
CA ILE A 40 5.39 0.22 -4.96
C ILE A 40 5.92 -1.15 -5.41
N LEU A 41 5.11 -1.96 -6.09
CA LEU A 41 5.53 -3.27 -6.62
C LEU A 41 6.64 -3.11 -7.68
N GLU A 42 6.54 -2.12 -8.54
CA GLU A 42 7.59 -1.78 -9.51
C GLU A 42 8.89 -1.37 -8.82
N ALA A 43 8.81 -0.55 -7.77
CA ALA A 43 9.96 -0.15 -6.98
C ALA A 43 10.63 -1.34 -6.27
N ILE A 44 9.85 -2.24 -5.67
CA ILE A 44 10.36 -3.48 -5.06
C ILE A 44 11.11 -4.31 -6.10
N ASN A 45 10.53 -4.48 -7.31
CA ASN A 45 11.17 -5.23 -8.37
C ASN A 45 12.50 -4.58 -8.82
N HIS A 46 12.51 -3.27 -9.04
CA HIS A 46 13.71 -2.53 -9.43
C HIS A 46 14.83 -2.64 -8.38
N ILE A 47 14.50 -2.50 -7.10
CA ILE A 47 15.47 -2.63 -6.01
C ILE A 47 15.99 -4.07 -5.90
N SER A 48 15.11 -5.06 -6.08
CA SER A 48 15.50 -6.48 -6.07
C SER A 48 16.49 -6.81 -7.18
N LEU A 49 16.27 -6.27 -8.39
CA LEU A 49 17.21 -6.40 -9.52
C LEU A 49 18.54 -5.67 -9.24
N SER A 50 18.49 -4.53 -8.56
CA SER A 50 19.70 -3.80 -8.14
C SER A 50 20.52 -4.62 -7.14
N ILE A 51 19.88 -5.25 -6.16
CA ILE A 51 20.54 -6.18 -5.21
C ILE A 51 21.17 -7.35 -5.96
N PHE A 52 20.45 -7.94 -6.92
CA PHE A 52 20.95 -9.04 -7.72
C PHE A 52 22.23 -8.65 -8.47
N SER A 53 22.23 -7.50 -9.15
CA SER A 53 23.41 -6.98 -9.85
C SER A 53 24.60 -6.76 -8.92
N ILE A 54 24.39 -6.21 -7.72
CA ILE A 54 25.46 -6.00 -6.73
C ILE A 54 26.00 -7.33 -6.20
N ALA A 55 25.14 -8.35 -6.09
CA ALA A 55 25.56 -9.67 -5.61
C ALA A 55 26.40 -10.45 -6.63
N GLU A 56 26.28 -10.14 -7.93
CA GLU A 56 27.11 -10.71 -8.99
C GLU A 56 28.49 -10.03 -9.13
N ASP A 57 28.69 -8.86 -8.51
CA ASP A 57 29.96 -8.14 -8.54
C ASP A 57 31.08 -8.86 -7.78
N LYS A 58 32.31 -8.70 -8.27
CA LYS A 58 33.51 -9.33 -7.67
C LYS A 58 33.78 -8.86 -6.24
N GLU A 59 33.42 -7.62 -5.92
CA GLU A 59 33.52 -7.03 -4.59
C GLU A 59 32.12 -6.73 -4.05
N ILE A 60 31.59 -7.64 -3.24
CA ILE A 60 30.22 -7.54 -2.72
C ILE A 60 30.13 -6.42 -1.66
N ASN A 61 29.34 -5.39 -1.95
CA ASN A 61 28.97 -4.37 -0.97
C ASN A 61 27.78 -4.84 -0.10
N LYS A 62 28.11 -5.56 0.98
CA LYS A 62 27.13 -6.15 1.90
C LYS A 62 26.23 -5.11 2.58
N GLU A 63 26.78 -3.95 2.94
CA GLU A 63 26.00 -2.89 3.59
C GLU A 63 24.91 -2.36 2.68
N THR A 64 25.22 -2.14 1.40
CA THR A 64 24.24 -1.68 0.42
C THR A 64 23.14 -2.72 0.21
N ILE A 65 23.49 -4.01 0.11
CA ILE A 65 22.51 -5.10 0.01
C ILE A 65 21.57 -5.12 1.21
N LEU A 66 22.11 -5.01 2.43
CA LEU A 66 21.30 -5.00 3.65
C LEU A 66 20.36 -3.80 3.70
N ASN A 67 20.85 -2.61 3.35
CA ASN A 67 20.04 -1.39 3.31
C ASN A 67 18.90 -1.51 2.28
N LEU A 68 19.20 -1.93 1.05
CA LEU A 68 18.19 -2.12 0.00
C LEU A 68 17.18 -3.21 0.37
N SER A 69 17.61 -4.27 1.05
CA SER A 69 16.70 -5.32 1.54
C SER A 69 15.74 -4.80 2.62
N GLY A 70 16.22 -3.91 3.50
CA GLY A 70 15.37 -3.21 4.46
C GLY A 70 14.32 -2.35 3.77
N VAL A 71 14.73 -1.58 2.75
CA VAL A 71 13.80 -0.75 1.95
C VAL A 71 12.73 -1.61 1.27
N ILE A 72 13.07 -2.78 0.72
CA ILE A 72 12.08 -3.71 0.16
C ILE A 72 11.06 -4.13 1.23
N ALA A 73 11.51 -4.46 2.44
CA ALA A 73 10.61 -4.88 3.52
C ALA A 73 9.63 -3.78 3.90
N ASP A 74 10.11 -2.53 4.02
CA ASP A 74 9.27 -1.36 4.31
C ASP A 74 8.26 -1.10 3.18
N LEU A 75 8.72 -1.13 1.92
CA LEU A 75 7.86 -0.97 0.75
C LEU A 75 6.80 -2.06 0.66
N ALA A 76 7.12 -3.31 0.99
CA ALA A 76 6.14 -4.40 1.00
C ALA A 76 5.03 -4.15 2.04
N GLU A 77 5.38 -3.65 3.23
CA GLU A 77 4.39 -3.31 4.25
C GLU A 77 3.51 -2.11 3.83
N ILE A 78 4.08 -1.12 3.15
CA ILE A 78 3.32 -0.01 2.57
C ILE A 78 2.39 -0.52 1.45
N GLY A 79 2.87 -1.37 0.55
CA GLY A 79 2.08 -1.93 -0.55
C GLY A 79 0.88 -2.75 -0.07
N ILE A 80 1.05 -3.56 0.98
CA ILE A 80 -0.06 -4.28 1.63
C ILE A 80 -1.08 -3.28 2.21
N THR A 81 -0.59 -2.19 2.81
CA THR A 81 -1.42 -1.16 3.41
C THR A 81 -2.23 -0.39 2.36
N THR A 82 -1.60 0.04 1.25
CA THR A 82 -2.29 0.75 0.17
C THR A 82 -3.30 -0.16 -0.54
N ASN A 83 -2.97 -1.44 -0.74
CA ASN A 83 -3.93 -2.40 -1.27
C ASN A 83 -5.15 -2.56 -0.35
N LYS A 84 -4.94 -2.67 0.96
CA LYS A 84 -6.06 -2.73 1.93
C LYS A 84 -6.95 -1.49 1.82
N ILE A 85 -6.36 -0.29 1.79
CA ILE A 85 -7.11 0.96 1.65
C ILE A 85 -7.91 0.95 0.34
N SER A 86 -7.29 0.57 -0.78
CA SER A 86 -7.94 0.52 -2.09
C SER A 86 -9.17 -0.40 -2.07
N GLN A 87 -9.04 -1.60 -1.50
CA GLN A 87 -10.15 -2.55 -1.39
C GLN A 87 -11.29 -2.03 -0.51
N THR A 88 -10.97 -1.46 0.65
CA THR A 88 -11.98 -0.89 1.55
C THR A 88 -12.67 0.31 0.90
N ALA A 89 -11.92 1.18 0.22
CA ALA A 89 -12.45 2.36 -0.45
C ALA A 89 -13.34 1.98 -1.64
N SER A 90 -12.93 1.01 -2.45
CA SER A 90 -13.73 0.47 -3.56
C SER A 90 -15.08 -0.05 -3.06
N TYR A 91 -15.08 -0.81 -1.96
CA TYR A 91 -16.30 -1.30 -1.34
C TYR A 91 -17.21 -0.16 -0.86
N LEU A 92 -16.66 0.83 -0.15
CA LEU A 92 -17.45 1.97 0.36
C LEU A 92 -17.97 2.87 -0.77
N SER A 93 -17.21 3.05 -1.85
CA SER A 93 -17.66 3.77 -3.05
C SER A 93 -18.87 3.07 -3.67
N GLY A 94 -18.76 1.77 -3.94
CA GLY A 94 -19.86 0.99 -4.51
C GLY A 94 -21.12 1.00 -3.64
N PHE A 95 -20.96 0.95 -2.31
CA PHE A 95 -22.09 1.06 -1.39
C PHE A 95 -22.72 2.46 -1.42
N LYS A 96 -21.91 3.53 -1.45
CA LYS A 96 -22.37 4.91 -1.50
C LYS A 96 -23.11 5.21 -2.80
N ASP A 97 -22.58 4.78 -3.94
CA ASP A 97 -23.23 4.97 -5.25
C ASP A 97 -24.53 4.17 -5.35
N GLY A 98 -24.54 2.94 -4.83
CA GLY A 98 -25.73 2.09 -4.76
C GLY A 98 -26.87 2.70 -3.93
N THR A 99 -26.57 3.50 -2.90
CA THR A 99 -27.59 4.22 -2.11
C THR A 99 -28.19 5.46 -2.77
N HIS A 100 -27.57 5.99 -3.83
CA HIS A 100 -28.08 7.16 -4.58
C HIS A 100 -28.87 6.77 -5.85
N GLY A 101 -28.94 5.47 -6.16
CA GLY A 101 -29.66 4.94 -7.34
C GLY A 101 -31.04 4.33 -7.04
N ALA A 102 -31.59 4.52 -5.84
CA ALA A 102 -32.89 3.99 -5.39
C ALA A 102 -33.91 5.10 -5.11
#